data_AF-A0AAP5M8S1-F1
#
_entry.id   AF-A0AAP5M8S1-F1
#
_cell.length_a   1.000
_cell.length_b   1.000
_cell.length_c   1.000
_cell.angle_alpha   90.00
_cell.angle_beta   90.00
_cell.angle_gamma   90.00
#
_symmetry.space_group_name_H-M   'P 1'
#
loop_
_entity.id
_entity.type
_entity.pdbx_description
1 polymer ?
#
loop_
_entity_poly.entity_id
_entity_poly.type
_entity_poly.pdbx_seq_one_letter_code
_entity_poly.pdbx_strand_id
1 'polypeptide(L)'
;MVLFLKGFLHFSYKDSERALRDTHAKTHAGVKGTLEIFDVDEDSIKRELSKLTSLNSKQLNSISIKQGLLAQPKQYPVWLRFANGRTQVKNDYVADTRSMAVKVIGVEGERLMQSYESRTQDIVLQNAEIFFIKSIKDYYGFFCAAAQSQKRAFNWLVQHPFQFLALTKLFKTCRNGGTTIQTILDFFIKLRDNTVCLID
;
A
#
# COMPACT_ATOMS: atom_id res chain seq x y z
N MET A 1 -11.29 17.30 0.78
CA MET A 1 -10.40 16.34 1.46
C MET A 1 -9.98 16.80 2.85
N VAL A 2 -9.50 18.04 3.03
CA VAL A 2 -9.08 18.58 4.35
C VAL A 2 -10.22 18.61 5.38
N LEU A 3 -11.47 18.94 5.00
CA LEU A 3 -12.63 18.89 5.89
C LEU A 3 -12.99 17.47 6.35
N PHE A 4 -12.85 16.48 5.46
CA PHE A 4 -13.10 15.08 5.78
C PHE A 4 -12.08 14.55 6.79
N LEU A 5 -10.81 14.88 6.59
CA LEU A 5 -9.74 14.53 7.53
C LEU A 5 -9.99 15.15 8.91
N LYS A 6 -10.41 16.42 9.01
CA LYS A 6 -10.74 17.06 10.29
C LYS A 6 -11.89 16.37 11.04
N GLY A 7 -12.99 16.07 10.36
CA GLY A 7 -14.14 15.38 10.97
C GLY A 7 -13.82 13.95 11.38
N PHE A 8 -13.05 13.23 10.55
CA PHE A 8 -12.59 11.87 10.83
C PHE A 8 -11.58 11.83 11.99
N LEU A 9 -10.65 12.79 12.06
CA LEU A 9 -9.71 12.95 13.18
C LEU A 9 -10.46 13.23 14.49
N HIS A 10 -11.42 14.14 14.50
CA HIS A 10 -12.20 14.41 15.72
C HIS A 10 -12.99 13.17 16.19
N PHE A 11 -13.60 12.43 15.26
CA PHE A 11 -14.33 11.20 15.58
C PHE A 11 -13.42 10.07 16.06
N SER A 12 -12.23 9.93 15.46
CA SER A 12 -11.34 8.79 15.70
C SER A 12 -10.42 8.98 16.91
N TYR A 13 -10.16 10.23 17.34
CA TYR A 13 -9.11 10.52 18.32
C TYR A 13 -9.59 11.09 19.66
N LYS A 14 -10.81 11.66 19.78
CA LYS A 14 -11.41 12.21 21.03
C LYS A 14 -10.38 12.67 22.10
N ASP A 15 -10.47 12.14 23.32
CA ASP A 15 -9.58 12.40 24.48
C ASP A 15 -8.50 11.31 24.63
N SER A 16 -8.13 10.62 23.55
CA SER A 16 -7.11 9.57 23.64
C SER A 16 -5.74 10.17 23.95
N GLU A 17 -5.00 9.56 24.89
CA GLU A 17 -3.64 10.00 25.27
C GLU A 17 -2.66 9.99 24.08
N ARG A 18 -2.93 9.16 23.07
CA ARG A 18 -2.10 9.06 21.87
C ARG A 18 -2.91 8.95 20.61
N ALA A 19 -2.38 9.60 19.59
CA ALA A 19 -2.88 9.49 18.24
C ALA A 19 -2.48 8.15 17.59
N LEU A 20 -3.46 7.27 17.34
CA LEU A 20 -3.30 6.06 16.52
C LEU A 20 -3.69 6.30 15.07
N ARG A 21 -2.93 5.78 14.11
CA ARG A 21 -3.26 5.90 12.67
C ARG A 21 -4.71 5.48 12.39
N ASP A 22 -5.33 6.19 11.44
CA ASP A 22 -6.70 5.96 10.98
C ASP A 22 -6.95 4.52 10.54
N THR A 23 -5.97 3.94 9.87
CA THR A 23 -5.87 2.53 9.50
C THR A 23 -4.44 2.08 9.78
N HIS A 24 -4.21 0.77 9.83
CA HIS A 24 -2.88 0.25 10.13
C HIS A 24 -2.33 0.71 11.48
N ALA A 25 -3.21 0.77 12.49
CA ALA A 25 -2.92 1.35 13.80
C ALA A 25 -1.84 0.54 14.55
N LYS A 26 -1.86 -0.80 14.46
CA LYS A 26 -0.82 -1.63 15.08
C LYS A 26 0.36 -1.79 14.13
N THR A 27 1.55 -1.41 14.61
CA THR A 27 2.83 -1.79 13.99
C THR A 27 3.24 -3.19 14.49
N HIS A 28 3.71 -4.06 13.60
CA HIS A 28 4.33 -5.35 13.98
C HIS A 28 5.84 -5.20 14.17
N ALA A 29 6.49 -4.50 13.23
CA ALA A 29 7.93 -4.26 13.29
C ALA A 29 8.31 -3.03 12.47
N GLY A 30 9.40 -2.39 12.88
CA GLY A 30 10.13 -1.39 12.12
C GLY A 30 11.51 -1.94 11.80
N VAL A 31 11.85 -2.07 10.52
CA VAL A 31 13.10 -2.70 10.08
C VAL A 31 13.90 -1.69 9.26
N LYS A 32 15.21 -1.60 9.51
CA LYS A 32 16.12 -0.87 8.65
C LYS A 32 16.79 -1.86 7.70
N GLY A 33 16.91 -1.49 6.43
CA GLY A 33 17.54 -2.36 5.44
C GLY A 33 18.08 -1.58 4.25
N THR A 34 18.40 -2.34 3.20
CA THR A 34 18.88 -1.80 1.93
C THR A 34 18.00 -2.33 0.80
N LEU A 35 17.52 -1.44 -0.07
CA LEU A 35 16.81 -1.79 -1.29
C LEU A 35 17.77 -1.68 -2.48
N GLU A 36 17.98 -2.79 -3.17
CA GLU A 36 18.79 -2.82 -4.39
C GLU A 36 17.89 -2.73 -5.63
N ILE A 37 18.10 -1.69 -6.43
CA ILE A 37 17.49 -1.54 -7.75
C ILE A 37 18.47 -2.08 -8.79
N PHE A 38 18.05 -3.09 -9.54
CA PHE A 38 18.82 -3.64 -10.66
C PHE A 38 18.58 -2.84 -11.94
N ASP A 39 19.47 -3.03 -12.92
CA ASP A 39 19.18 -2.50 -14.25
C ASP A 39 17.95 -3.15 -14.84
N VAL A 40 17.09 -2.30 -15.38
CA VAL A 40 15.78 -2.67 -15.89
C VAL A 40 15.87 -2.78 -17.41
N ASP A 41 15.53 -3.94 -17.97
CA ASP A 41 15.35 -4.11 -19.41
C ASP A 41 13.99 -3.53 -19.82
N GLU A 42 14.00 -2.26 -20.24
CA GLU A 42 12.80 -1.53 -20.67
C GLU A 42 12.15 -2.17 -21.89
N ASP A 43 12.92 -2.76 -22.81
CA ASP A 43 12.37 -3.42 -24.00
C ASP A 43 11.66 -4.71 -23.63
N SER A 44 12.22 -5.50 -22.70
CA SER A 44 11.54 -6.68 -22.18
C SER A 44 10.23 -6.34 -21.47
N ILE A 45 10.20 -5.27 -20.68
CA ILE A 45 8.97 -4.82 -20.02
C ILE A 45 7.94 -4.35 -21.04
N LYS A 46 8.33 -3.58 -22.06
CA LYS A 46 7.43 -3.16 -23.14
C LYS A 46 6.85 -4.36 -23.91
N ARG A 47 7.66 -5.40 -24.15
CA ARG A 47 7.20 -6.67 -24.76
C ARG A 47 6.18 -7.41 -23.91
N GLU A 48 6.32 -7.42 -22.59
CA GLU A 48 5.31 -8.03 -21.72
C GLU A 48 4.05 -7.17 -21.62
N LEU A 49 4.19 -5.84 -21.54
CA LEU A 49 3.05 -4.93 -21.53
C LEU A 49 2.20 -5.02 -22.79
N SER A 50 2.81 -5.25 -23.97
CA SER A 50 2.06 -5.40 -25.23
C SER A 50 1.17 -6.66 -25.24
N LYS A 51 1.52 -7.69 -24.47
CA LYS A 51 0.70 -8.90 -24.32
C LYS A 51 -0.45 -8.70 -23.32
N LEU A 52 -0.21 -7.90 -22.28
CA LEU A 52 -1.14 -7.71 -21.16
C LEU A 52 -2.12 -6.56 -21.36
N THR A 53 -1.89 -5.68 -22.33
CA THR A 53 -2.65 -4.45 -22.52
C THR A 53 -3.07 -4.25 -23.97
N SER A 54 -4.10 -3.43 -24.20
CA SER A 54 -4.55 -3.05 -25.55
C SER A 54 -3.83 -1.80 -26.09
N LEU A 55 -2.61 -1.51 -25.61
CA LEU A 55 -1.84 -0.35 -26.03
C LEU A 55 -1.29 -0.55 -27.46
N ASN A 56 -1.33 0.52 -28.26
CA ASN A 56 -0.71 0.51 -29.59
C ASN A 56 0.81 0.77 -29.51
N SER A 57 1.52 0.52 -30.62
CA SER A 57 2.99 0.67 -30.67
C SER A 57 3.47 2.09 -30.35
N LYS A 58 2.71 3.13 -30.73
CA LYS A 58 3.07 4.52 -30.42
C LYS A 58 2.98 4.79 -28.93
N GLN A 59 1.94 4.29 -28.26
CA GLN A 59 1.78 4.41 -26.81
C GLN A 59 2.88 3.65 -26.06
N LEU A 60 3.15 2.40 -26.44
CA LEU A 60 4.21 1.60 -25.82
C LEU A 60 5.59 2.26 -25.95
N ASN A 61 5.91 2.82 -27.13
CA ASN A 61 7.18 3.50 -27.35
C ASN A 61 7.32 4.80 -26.55
N SER A 62 6.20 5.45 -26.20
CA SER A 62 6.22 6.68 -25.39
C SER A 62 6.43 6.44 -23.88
N ILE A 63 6.30 5.19 -23.41
CA ILE A 63 6.53 4.86 -22.01
C ILE A 63 8.04 4.82 -21.76
N SER A 64 8.49 5.59 -20.78
CA SER A 64 9.83 5.47 -20.21
C SER A 64 9.71 5.10 -18.74
N ILE A 65 10.38 4.02 -18.33
CA ILE A 65 10.31 3.50 -16.96
C ILE A 65 11.56 3.81 -16.15
N LYS A 66 12.68 4.14 -16.80
CA LYS A 66 13.94 4.52 -16.16
C LYS A 66 13.92 5.97 -15.65
N GLN A 67 13.04 6.24 -14.68
CA GLN A 67 12.89 7.56 -14.05
C GLN A 67 12.77 7.44 -12.53
N GLY A 68 13.16 8.49 -11.81
CA GLY A 68 13.14 8.52 -10.34
C GLY A 68 13.92 7.36 -9.71
N LEU A 69 13.28 6.59 -8.84
CA LEU A 69 13.87 5.41 -8.20
C LEU A 69 14.45 4.38 -9.18
N LEU A 70 13.89 4.27 -10.38
CA LEU A 70 14.30 3.31 -11.42
C LEU A 70 15.26 3.92 -12.46
N ALA A 71 15.69 5.17 -12.27
CA ALA A 71 16.55 5.86 -13.24
C ALA A 71 17.92 5.19 -13.39
N GLN A 72 18.49 4.70 -12.29
CA GLN A 72 19.79 4.06 -12.27
C GLN A 72 19.81 2.86 -11.32
N PRO A 73 20.55 1.78 -11.67
CA PRO A 73 20.83 0.69 -10.74
C PRO A 73 21.59 1.22 -9.53
N LYS A 74 21.04 1.05 -8.34
CA LYS A 74 21.58 1.64 -7.11
C LYS A 74 21.01 0.96 -5.88
N GLN A 75 21.79 0.95 -4.81
CA GLN A 75 21.33 0.57 -3.48
C GLN A 75 20.89 1.80 -2.68
N TYR A 76 19.75 1.68 -2.02
CA TYR A 76 19.16 2.74 -1.20
C TYR A 76 18.96 2.26 0.24
N PRO A 77 19.31 3.07 1.25
CA PRO A 77 18.88 2.79 2.61
C PRO A 77 17.36 2.91 2.71
N VAL A 78 16.73 1.97 3.41
CA VAL A 78 15.27 1.94 3.58
C VAL A 78 14.85 1.72 5.01
N TRP A 79 13.66 2.23 5.33
CA TRP A 79 12.91 1.86 6.52
C TRP A 79 11.64 1.11 6.10
N LEU A 80 11.45 -0.08 6.64
CA LEU A 80 10.24 -0.88 6.46
C LEU A 80 9.38 -0.79 7.71
N ARG A 81 8.06 -0.74 7.50
CA ARG A 81 7.06 -0.85 8.56
C ARG A 81 6.03 -1.90 8.19
N PHE A 82 5.88 -2.90 9.05
CA PHE A 82 4.82 -3.90 8.96
C PHE A 82 3.66 -3.53 9.88
N ALA A 83 2.41 -3.71 9.43
CA ALA A 83 1.23 -3.34 10.21
C ALA A 83 0.00 -4.21 9.87
N ASN A 84 -0.96 -4.27 10.79
CA ASN A 84 -2.28 -4.86 10.55
C ASN A 84 -3.13 -3.91 9.70
N GLY A 85 -4.31 -4.31 9.22
CA GLY A 85 -5.19 -3.46 8.39
C GLY A 85 -6.15 -2.59 9.19
N ARG A 86 -6.42 -2.96 10.44
CA ARG A 86 -7.46 -2.35 11.29
C ARG A 86 -7.11 -0.96 11.82
N THR A 87 -8.16 -0.23 12.16
CA THR A 87 -8.13 1.07 12.86
C THR A 87 -7.82 0.92 14.36
N GLN A 88 -7.93 -0.30 14.89
CA GLN A 88 -7.69 -0.64 16.29
C GLN A 88 -6.46 -1.52 16.42
N VAL A 89 -5.76 -1.40 17.55
CA VAL A 89 -4.71 -2.35 17.93
C VAL A 89 -5.37 -3.71 18.24
N LYS A 90 -5.01 -4.74 17.48
CA LYS A 90 -5.52 -6.11 17.64
C LYS A 90 -4.37 -7.10 17.62
N ASN A 91 -4.57 -8.25 18.23
CA ASN A 91 -3.63 -9.36 18.20
C ASN A 91 -3.41 -9.87 16.77
N ASP A 92 -2.21 -10.36 16.47
CA ASP A 92 -1.78 -10.77 15.13
C ASP A 92 -2.43 -12.07 14.64
N TYR A 93 -2.96 -12.88 15.56
CA TYR A 93 -3.76 -14.07 15.23
C TYR A 93 -5.18 -13.71 14.76
N VAL A 94 -5.60 -12.45 14.88
CA VAL A 94 -6.90 -12.01 14.35
C VAL A 94 -6.79 -11.84 12.83
N ALA A 95 -7.66 -12.56 12.10
CA ALA A 95 -7.78 -12.47 10.66
C ALA A 95 -8.04 -11.01 10.21
N ASP A 96 -7.13 -10.52 9.37
CA ASP A 96 -7.07 -9.14 8.89
C ASP A 96 -6.01 -9.03 7.77
N THR A 97 -6.02 -7.95 7.00
CA THR A 97 -4.96 -7.71 6.01
C THR A 97 -3.66 -7.33 6.70
N ARG A 98 -2.55 -7.47 5.98
CA ARG A 98 -1.21 -7.13 6.44
C ARG A 98 -0.59 -6.18 5.43
N SER A 99 0.00 -5.10 5.93
CA SER A 99 0.63 -4.09 5.10
C SER A 99 2.12 -4.02 5.34
N MET A 100 2.84 -3.62 4.29
CA MET A 100 4.24 -3.23 4.34
C MET A 100 4.37 -1.83 3.74
N ALA A 101 5.01 -0.91 4.44
CA ALA A 101 5.41 0.37 3.88
C ALA A 101 6.94 0.42 3.84
N VAL A 102 7.51 0.81 2.71
CA VAL A 102 8.95 0.97 2.52
C VAL A 102 9.21 2.44 2.23
N LYS A 103 9.93 3.13 3.13
CA LYS A 103 10.43 4.48 2.90
C LYS A 103 11.84 4.39 2.38
N VAL A 104 12.02 4.74 1.11
CA VAL A 104 13.32 4.77 0.43
C VAL A 104 13.96 6.13 0.61
N ILE A 105 15.21 6.15 1.08
CA ILE A 105 15.94 7.38 1.40
C ILE A 105 16.98 7.66 0.31
N GLY A 106 17.16 8.94 -0.03
CA GLY A 106 18.14 9.38 -1.03
C GLY A 106 17.67 9.25 -2.48
N VAL A 107 16.36 9.28 -2.70
CA VAL A 107 15.76 9.25 -4.05
C VAL A 107 15.80 10.66 -4.63
N GLU A 108 16.67 10.86 -5.61
CA GLU A 108 16.88 12.15 -6.30
C GLU A 108 15.91 12.32 -7.48
N GLY A 109 15.77 13.55 -7.97
CA GLY A 109 14.94 13.89 -9.13
C GLY A 109 13.93 15.02 -8.85
N GLU A 110 13.31 15.50 -9.92
CA GLU A 110 12.27 16.54 -9.87
C GLU A 110 11.05 16.06 -9.05
N ARG A 111 10.45 16.99 -8.31
CA ARG A 111 9.30 16.72 -7.43
C ARG A 111 8.17 17.69 -7.72
N LEU A 112 6.95 17.30 -7.34
CA LEU A 112 5.82 18.22 -7.32
C LEU A 112 6.13 19.38 -6.37
N MET A 113 5.77 20.60 -6.78
CA MET A 113 6.04 21.84 -6.03
C MET A 113 5.50 21.81 -4.59
N GLN A 114 4.44 21.05 -4.33
CA GLN A 114 3.79 20.91 -3.02
C GLN A 114 4.31 19.70 -2.21
N SER A 115 5.34 19.00 -2.69
CA SER A 115 5.92 17.86 -1.96
C SER A 115 6.72 18.35 -0.76
N TYR A 116 6.33 17.91 0.44
CA TYR A 116 7.09 18.16 1.67
C TYR A 116 8.33 17.26 1.81
N GLU A 117 8.37 16.18 1.02
CA GLU A 117 9.44 15.19 1.02
C GLU A 117 10.31 15.42 -0.23
N SER A 118 11.58 15.76 -0.02
CA SER A 118 12.48 16.19 -1.11
C SER A 118 13.37 15.08 -1.66
N ARG A 119 13.75 14.10 -0.82
CA ARG A 119 14.72 13.05 -1.16
C ARG A 119 14.27 11.66 -0.73
N THR A 120 12.98 11.43 -0.60
CA THR A 120 12.42 10.13 -0.20
C THR A 120 11.34 9.67 -1.17
N GLN A 121 11.06 8.38 -1.18
CA GLN A 121 9.91 7.81 -1.88
C GLN A 121 9.33 6.68 -1.05
N ASP A 122 8.01 6.71 -0.85
CA ASP A 122 7.30 5.72 -0.07
C ASP A 122 6.60 4.73 -1.00
N ILE A 123 6.84 3.43 -0.79
CA ILE A 123 6.15 2.33 -1.45
C ILE A 123 5.22 1.71 -0.42
N VAL A 124 3.91 1.84 -0.62
CA VAL A 124 2.87 1.37 0.31
C VAL A 124 2.19 0.15 -0.28
N LEU A 125 2.25 -0.96 0.45
CA LEU A 125 1.86 -2.29 -0.03
C LEU A 125 0.91 -2.97 0.97
N GLN A 126 0.08 -3.87 0.45
CA GLN A 126 -0.68 -4.84 1.24
C GLN A 126 -0.49 -6.24 0.67
N ASN A 127 -0.69 -7.25 1.51
CA ASN A 127 -0.68 -8.66 1.15
C ASN A 127 -1.94 -9.12 0.36
N ALA A 128 -2.72 -8.17 -0.15
CA ALA A 128 -3.91 -8.39 -0.93
C ALA A 128 -3.64 -8.07 -2.39
N GLU A 129 -3.90 -9.01 -3.30
CA GLU A 129 -3.73 -8.81 -4.75
C GLU A 129 -4.68 -7.76 -5.33
N ILE A 130 -5.84 -7.59 -4.69
CA ILE A 130 -6.86 -6.63 -5.11
C ILE A 130 -7.23 -5.72 -3.95
N PHE A 131 -7.50 -4.46 -4.27
CA PHE A 131 -8.21 -3.55 -3.39
C PHE A 131 -9.70 -3.54 -3.79
N PHE A 132 -10.59 -3.74 -2.82
CA PHE A 132 -12.02 -3.91 -3.12
C PHE A 132 -12.71 -2.62 -3.62
N ILE A 133 -12.06 -1.47 -3.43
CA ILE A 133 -12.49 -0.17 -3.94
C ILE A 133 -11.68 0.18 -5.20
N LYS A 134 -12.36 0.50 -6.29
CA LYS A 134 -11.72 0.73 -7.60
C LYS A 134 -11.39 2.18 -7.90
N SER A 135 -12.09 3.13 -7.28
CA SER A 135 -11.98 4.56 -7.61
C SER A 135 -11.85 5.41 -6.37
N ILE A 136 -11.24 6.60 -6.52
CA ILE A 136 -11.13 7.58 -5.43
C ILE A 136 -12.52 8.05 -4.95
N LYS A 137 -13.51 8.14 -5.87
CA LYS A 137 -14.89 8.49 -5.53
C LYS A 137 -15.53 7.44 -4.62
N ASP A 138 -15.36 6.17 -4.97
CA ASP A 138 -15.87 5.06 -4.17
C ASP A 138 -15.13 4.94 -2.83
N TYR A 139 -13.82 5.22 -2.83
CA TYR A 139 -13.01 5.27 -1.61
C TYR A 139 -13.60 6.28 -0.64
N TYR A 140 -13.79 7.51 -1.10
CA TYR A 140 -14.39 8.56 -0.30
C TYR A 140 -15.79 8.15 0.19
N GLY A 141 -16.65 7.65 -0.69
CA GLY A 141 -18.01 7.24 -0.36
C GLY A 141 -18.08 6.14 0.70
N PHE A 142 -17.30 5.07 0.52
CA PHE A 142 -17.26 3.94 1.45
C PHE A 142 -16.71 4.36 2.81
N PHE A 143 -15.56 5.06 2.87
CA PHE A 143 -14.96 5.45 4.14
C PHE A 143 -15.76 6.55 4.86
N CYS A 144 -16.48 7.42 4.14
CA CYS A 144 -17.49 8.30 4.75
C CYS A 144 -18.62 7.50 5.43
N ALA A 145 -19.15 6.49 4.73
CA ALA A 145 -20.20 5.65 5.29
C ALA A 145 -19.70 4.84 6.51
N ALA A 146 -18.48 4.30 6.42
CA ALA A 146 -17.83 3.54 7.49
C ALA A 146 -17.50 4.37 8.73
N ALA A 147 -17.05 5.61 8.56
CA ALA A 147 -16.83 6.53 9.66
C ALA A 147 -18.11 6.84 10.45
N GLN A 148 -19.27 6.79 9.78
CA GLN A 148 -20.55 7.05 10.43
C GLN A 148 -21.11 5.83 11.18
N SER A 149 -21.10 4.65 10.56
CA SER A 149 -21.42 3.38 11.25
C SER A 149 -21.17 2.16 10.36
N GLN A 150 -21.02 0.99 10.99
CA GLN A 150 -20.95 -0.29 10.27
C GLN A 150 -22.20 -0.56 9.41
N LYS A 151 -23.39 -0.19 9.88
CA LYS A 151 -24.64 -0.33 9.12
C LYS A 151 -24.62 0.51 7.84
N ARG A 152 -24.10 1.74 7.89
CA ARG A 152 -23.98 2.59 6.70
C ARG A 152 -22.93 2.06 5.72
N ALA A 153 -21.79 1.56 6.19
CA ALA A 153 -20.82 0.88 5.34
C ALA A 153 -21.43 -0.34 4.63
N PHE A 154 -22.19 -1.16 5.37
CA PHE A 154 -22.87 -2.32 4.78
C PHE A 154 -23.92 -1.91 3.74
N ASN A 155 -24.77 -0.92 4.05
CA ASN A 155 -25.74 -0.39 3.10
C ASN A 155 -25.07 0.16 1.83
N TRP A 156 -23.92 0.83 1.98
CA TRP A 156 -23.13 1.29 0.85
C TRP A 156 -22.66 0.12 -0.01
N LEU A 157 -22.13 -0.95 0.60
CA LEU A 157 -21.69 -2.15 -0.13
C LEU A 157 -22.84 -2.82 -0.90
N VAL A 158 -24.03 -2.89 -0.31
CA VAL A 158 -25.23 -3.41 -1.01
C VAL A 158 -25.55 -2.61 -2.27
N GLN A 159 -25.33 -1.29 -2.25
CA GLN A 159 -25.52 -0.42 -3.42
C GLN A 159 -24.36 -0.49 -4.44
N HIS A 160 -23.24 -1.12 -4.09
CA HIS A 160 -22.01 -1.19 -4.89
C HIS A 160 -21.60 -2.67 -5.10
N PRO A 161 -22.34 -3.42 -5.95
CA PRO A 161 -22.23 -4.88 -6.03
C PRO A 161 -20.86 -5.38 -6.47
N PHE A 162 -20.14 -4.62 -7.30
CA PHE A 162 -18.78 -4.99 -7.71
C PHE A 162 -17.78 -4.93 -6.55
N GLN A 163 -17.85 -3.87 -5.74
CA GLN A 163 -17.02 -3.66 -4.56
C GLN A 163 -17.38 -4.68 -3.47
N PHE A 164 -18.66 -4.99 -3.32
CA PHE A 164 -19.11 -6.04 -2.40
C PHE A 164 -18.57 -7.41 -2.81
N LEU A 165 -18.69 -7.77 -4.09
CA LEU A 165 -18.14 -9.02 -4.60
C LEU A 165 -16.61 -9.08 -4.41
N ALA A 166 -15.88 -8.01 -4.72
CA ALA A 166 -14.43 -7.94 -4.52
C ALA A 166 -14.05 -8.11 -3.04
N LEU A 167 -14.79 -7.48 -2.12
CA LEU A 167 -14.57 -7.60 -0.67
C LEU A 167 -14.81 -9.03 -0.17
N THR A 168 -15.86 -9.71 -0.67
CA THR A 168 -16.11 -11.11 -0.28
C THR A 168 -15.01 -12.05 -0.77
N LYS A 169 -14.46 -11.82 -1.96
CA LYS A 169 -13.29 -12.57 -2.47
C LYS A 169 -12.08 -12.37 -1.57
N LEU A 170 -11.79 -11.12 -1.20
CA LEU A 170 -10.69 -10.78 -0.28
C LEU A 170 -10.81 -11.53 1.05
N PHE A 171 -11.99 -11.52 1.68
CA PHE A 171 -12.21 -12.21 2.96
C PHE A 171 -12.08 -13.73 2.88
N LYS A 172 -12.48 -14.36 1.76
CA LYS A 172 -12.26 -15.80 1.54
C LYS A 172 -10.78 -16.14 1.49
N THR A 173 -10.00 -15.34 0.76
CA THR A 173 -8.54 -15.48 0.66
C THR A 173 -7.86 -15.34 2.02
N CYS A 174 -8.23 -14.32 2.81
CA CYS A 174 -7.68 -14.13 4.16
C CYS A 174 -8.04 -15.25 5.15
N ARG A 175 -9.24 -15.84 5.05
CA ARG A 175 -9.69 -16.93 5.96
C ARG A 175 -9.04 -18.28 5.65
N ASN A 176 -8.79 -18.57 4.38
CA ASN A 176 -8.26 -19.87 3.96
C ASN A 176 -6.73 -19.99 4.14
N GLY A 177 -6.09 -19.06 4.85
CA GLY A 177 -4.63 -19.00 4.92
C GLY A 177 -3.97 -18.76 3.55
N GLY A 178 -4.78 -18.35 2.55
CA GLY A 178 -4.34 -18.09 1.19
C GLY A 178 -3.58 -16.78 1.15
N THR A 179 -2.38 -16.79 1.67
CA THR A 179 -1.42 -15.74 1.40
C THR A 179 -0.67 -16.13 0.14
N THR A 180 -0.71 -15.28 -0.88
CA THR A 180 0.41 -15.11 -1.81
C THR A 180 1.56 -14.42 -1.04
N ILE A 181 1.95 -15.05 0.08
CA ILE A 181 3.20 -14.78 0.80
C ILE A 181 4.35 -14.98 -0.19
N GLN A 182 4.18 -15.79 -1.23
CA GLN A 182 5.12 -15.95 -2.34
C GLN A 182 5.40 -14.64 -3.10
N THR A 183 4.43 -13.80 -3.45
CA THR A 183 4.71 -12.58 -4.24
C THR A 183 5.47 -11.52 -3.43
N ILE A 184 5.23 -11.47 -2.13
CA ILE A 184 6.00 -10.61 -1.22
C ILE A 184 7.36 -11.27 -0.90
N LEU A 185 7.41 -12.58 -0.66
CA LEU A 185 8.66 -13.34 -0.42
C LEU A 185 9.61 -13.35 -1.63
N ASP A 186 9.08 -13.36 -2.85
CA ASP A 186 9.85 -13.28 -4.09
C ASP A 186 10.52 -11.90 -4.22
N PHE A 187 9.96 -10.86 -3.59
CA PHE A 187 10.63 -9.57 -3.36
C PHE A 187 11.69 -9.65 -2.22
N PHE A 188 11.49 -10.53 -1.23
CA PHE A 188 12.36 -10.69 -0.05
C PHE A 188 13.63 -11.53 -0.26
N ILE A 189 13.73 -12.39 -1.27
CA ILE A 189 14.93 -13.25 -1.48
C ILE A 189 16.22 -12.45 -1.80
N LYS A 190 16.15 -11.11 -1.91
CA LYS A 190 17.32 -10.25 -2.14
C LYS A 190 17.66 -9.25 -1.03
N LEU A 191 17.01 -9.33 0.14
CA LEU A 191 17.44 -8.58 1.33
C LEU A 191 18.53 -9.38 2.07
N ARG A 192 19.78 -9.22 1.63
CA ARG A 192 20.95 -9.73 2.36
C ARG A 192 21.30 -8.76 3.48
N ASP A 193 21.48 -9.30 4.68
CA ASP A 193 21.98 -8.68 5.91
C ASP A 193 21.22 -7.42 6.39
N ASN A 194 20.43 -7.55 7.46
CA ASN A 194 20.59 -6.77 8.70
C ASN A 194 19.43 -6.93 9.70
N THR A 195 19.82 -6.73 10.96
CA THR A 195 19.15 -6.72 12.27
C THR A 195 17.64 -6.40 12.26
N VAL A 196 16.84 -7.37 12.70
CA VAL A 196 15.41 -7.20 13.02
C VAL A 196 15.29 -6.65 14.45
N CYS A 197 14.85 -5.40 14.58
CA CYS A 197 14.36 -4.90 15.87
C CYS A 197 12.85 -5.19 15.93
N LEU A 198 12.46 -6.19 16.73
CA LEU A 198 11.07 -6.36 17.13
C LEU A 198 10.74 -5.24 18.12
N ILE A 199 9.71 -4.45 17.82
CA ILE A 199 9.18 -3.45 18.74
C ILE A 199 7.91 -4.06 19.32
N ASP A 200 7.99 -4.53 20.56
CA ASP A 200 6.84 -4.98 21.36
C ASP A 200 5.93 -3.80 21.76
#